data_AF-A0A3N9NFX2-F1
#
_entry.id   AF-A0A3N9NFX2-F1
#
_cell.length_a   1.000
_cell.length_b   1.000
_cell.length_c   1.000
_cell.angle_alpha   90.00
_cell.angle_beta   90.00
_cell.angle_gamma   90.00
#
_symmetry.space_group_name_H-M   'P 1'
#
loop_
_entity.id
_entity.type
_entity.pdbx_description
1 polymer ?
#
loop_
_entity_poly.entity_id
_entity_poly.type
_entity_poly.pdbx_seq_one_letter_code
_entity_poly.pdbx_strand_id
1 'polypeptide(L)'
;MHFFGVLAFILFFAIGTTVNAKDDVSGARFSGQQLEQLVNEAHAKFKDIKSGKNADYIPILATVPSELFGVVIALRDGTIFMAGDVNYAFAIESVSKPFTAALVMQQYGGPQSIIEKIGVESTGLPFNSKLAVESLKARSVNPLVNAGAMASVSMVKANSEKERWTLILDNMSNFAGEPLKIMDEVFQSEYATAWSNRSIANSLYNYQRLYSVPEEALRVYTKQCSVGVTTQQLAIMGATLANGGVNPKTGQRLLDEKHIPELLAIMLTAGFYDESGYWSMWAGLPSKTGVGGGIVSIVPGEMAIAAFSPRLNAAGNSVRAQKAIQFIAGKLGVGIFGPNPD
;
A
#
# COMPACT_ATOMS: atom_id res chain seq x y z
N MET A 1 -5.96 58.53 51.10
CA MET A 1 -6.57 57.24 50.68
C MET A 1 -6.14 56.97 49.26
N HIS A 2 -5.75 55.71 49.00
CA HIS A 2 -5.40 55.09 47.70
C HIS A 2 -4.01 55.40 47.13
N PHE A 3 -3.29 54.44 46.53
CA PHE A 3 -3.06 53.01 46.78
C PHE A 3 -1.84 52.69 45.88
N PHE A 4 -0.93 51.84 46.36
CA PHE A 4 0.26 51.39 45.63
C PHE A 4 -0.09 50.62 44.34
N GLY A 5 0.73 50.76 43.30
CA GLY A 5 0.69 49.92 42.10
C GLY A 5 2.10 49.74 41.52
N VAL A 6 2.82 48.72 42.01
CA VAL A 6 4.11 48.27 41.46
C VAL A 6 3.80 47.30 40.31
N LEU A 7 4.23 47.63 39.09
CA LEU A 7 4.21 46.70 37.96
C LEU A 7 5.39 45.72 38.10
N ALA A 8 5.09 44.44 38.33
CA ALA A 8 6.06 43.36 38.27
C ALA A 8 6.27 42.94 36.80
N PHE A 9 7.50 43.11 36.29
CA PHE A 9 7.95 42.49 35.05
C PHE A 9 8.23 41.00 35.33
N ILE A 10 7.39 40.11 34.80
CA ILE A 10 7.66 38.67 34.79
C ILE A 10 8.49 38.36 33.55
N LEU A 11 9.79 38.08 33.76
CA LEU A 11 10.66 37.49 32.75
C LEU A 11 10.21 36.03 32.53
N PHE A 12 9.60 35.74 31.38
CA PHE A 12 9.42 34.36 30.94
C PHE A 12 10.76 33.82 30.42
N PHE A 13 11.40 32.95 31.19
CA PHE A 13 12.45 32.08 30.67
C PHE A 13 11.80 31.04 29.74
N ALA A 14 12.01 31.19 28.43
CA ALA A 14 11.74 30.13 27.47
C ALA A 14 12.81 29.04 27.64
N ILE A 15 12.48 27.98 28.38
CA ILE A 15 13.28 26.76 28.40
C ILE A 15 13.05 26.07 27.06
N GLY A 16 13.98 26.27 26.12
CA GLY A 16 14.06 25.47 24.92
C GLY A 16 14.42 24.04 25.30
N THR A 17 13.46 23.14 25.28
CA THR A 17 13.74 21.70 25.31
C THR A 17 14.21 21.30 23.93
N THR A 18 15.53 21.35 23.71
CA THR A 18 16.18 20.55 22.68
C THR A 18 15.94 19.08 23.02
N VAL A 19 15.02 18.43 22.32
CA VAL A 19 14.89 16.98 22.37
C VAL A 19 16.15 16.41 21.73
N ASN A 20 17.03 15.87 22.56
CA ASN A 20 18.17 15.08 22.13
C ASN A 20 17.62 13.82 21.45
N ALA A 21 17.61 13.81 20.11
CA ALA A 21 17.50 12.60 19.33
C ALA A 21 18.84 11.86 19.43
N LYS A 22 18.98 11.00 20.43
CA LYS A 22 19.98 9.93 20.55
C LYS A 22 19.70 9.21 21.87
N ASP A 23 19.11 8.03 21.78
CA ASP A 23 19.70 6.79 22.29
C ASP A 23 18.76 5.62 21.96
N ASP A 24 19.36 4.48 21.67
CA ASP A 24 18.79 3.23 21.16
C ASP A 24 17.35 2.92 21.56
N VAL A 25 16.51 2.59 20.58
CA VAL A 25 15.36 1.71 20.81
C VAL A 25 15.95 0.37 21.23
N SER A 26 15.89 0.05 22.53
CA SER A 26 16.49 -1.17 23.07
C SER A 26 15.96 -2.41 22.32
N GLY A 27 16.87 -3.15 21.68
CA GLY A 27 16.54 -4.34 20.90
C GLY A 27 16.25 -4.11 19.41
N ALA A 28 16.35 -2.88 18.88
CA ALA A 28 16.19 -2.63 17.45
C ALA A 28 17.41 -3.12 16.64
N ARG A 29 17.16 -3.87 15.57
CA ARG A 29 18.18 -4.41 14.66
C ARG A 29 18.96 -3.32 13.92
N PHE A 30 18.38 -2.13 13.75
CA PHE A 30 18.94 -1.01 13.00
C PHE A 30 18.80 0.29 13.79
N SER A 31 19.81 1.16 13.72
CA SER A 31 19.75 2.47 14.38
C SER A 31 18.95 3.48 13.55
N GLY A 32 18.32 4.46 14.22
CA GLY A 32 17.58 5.52 13.52
C GLY A 32 18.46 6.32 12.56
N GLN A 33 19.71 6.60 12.94
CA GLN A 33 20.68 7.29 12.07
C GLN A 33 20.98 6.49 10.80
N GLN A 34 21.12 5.16 10.90
CA GLN A 34 21.32 4.29 9.74
C GLN A 34 20.12 4.34 8.78
N LEU A 35 18.90 4.27 9.31
CA LEU A 35 17.68 4.30 8.51
C LEU A 35 17.46 5.65 7.83
N GLU A 36 17.73 6.75 8.53
CA GLU A 36 17.68 8.10 7.97
C GLU A 36 18.71 8.30 6.85
N GLN A 37 19.94 7.81 7.04
CA GLN A 37 20.95 7.84 6.00
C GLN A 37 20.49 7.06 4.75
N LEU A 38 19.90 5.89 4.92
CA LEU A 38 19.50 5.04 3.80
C LEU A 38 18.36 5.61 2.97
N VAL A 39 17.33 6.22 3.58
CA VAL A 39 16.26 6.88 2.80
C VAL A 39 16.80 8.06 2.00
N ASN A 40 17.73 8.83 2.58
CA ASN A 40 18.39 9.95 1.91
C ASN A 40 19.27 9.48 0.74
N GLU A 41 20.08 8.43 0.95
CA GLU A 41 20.91 7.82 -0.08
C GLU A 41 20.07 7.24 -1.22
N ALA A 42 19.01 6.49 -0.92
CA ALA A 42 18.12 5.91 -1.91
C ALA A 42 17.46 7.00 -2.76
N HIS A 43 16.94 8.06 -2.13
CA HIS A 43 16.35 9.18 -2.83
C HIS A 43 17.39 9.89 -3.73
N ALA A 44 18.55 10.25 -3.18
CA ALA A 44 19.61 10.94 -3.93
C ALA A 44 20.13 10.11 -5.12
N LYS A 45 20.27 8.80 -4.96
CA LYS A 45 20.80 7.89 -5.99
C LYS A 45 19.85 7.72 -7.18
N PHE A 46 18.54 7.78 -6.96
CA PHE A 46 17.56 7.43 -8.00
C PHE A 46 16.69 8.58 -8.49
N LYS A 47 16.72 9.76 -7.86
CA LYS A 47 15.90 10.93 -8.25
C LYS A 47 16.07 11.35 -9.71
N ASP A 48 17.26 11.17 -10.30
CA ASP A 48 17.57 11.63 -11.65
C ASP A 48 17.23 10.61 -12.75
N ILE A 49 16.77 9.40 -12.38
CA ILE A 49 16.32 8.40 -13.37
C ILE A 49 15.05 8.91 -14.07
N LYS A 50 15.06 8.96 -15.41
CA LYS A 50 13.92 9.43 -16.22
C LYS A 50 13.24 8.33 -17.04
N SER A 51 13.72 7.09 -16.98
CA SER A 51 13.13 5.96 -17.70
C SER A 51 11.71 5.64 -17.22
N GLY A 52 10.91 5.05 -18.10
CA GLY A 52 9.50 4.78 -17.84
C GLY A 52 8.59 5.95 -18.22
N LYS A 53 7.28 5.77 -18.02
CA LYS A 53 6.26 6.79 -18.30
C LYS A 53 5.14 6.73 -17.28
N ASN A 54 4.43 7.83 -17.06
CA ASN A 54 3.21 7.80 -16.27
C ASN A 54 2.18 6.86 -16.92
N ALA A 55 1.27 6.32 -16.11
CA ALA A 55 0.08 5.65 -16.64
C ALA A 55 -0.79 6.66 -17.40
N ASP A 56 -1.23 6.28 -18.60
CA ASP A 56 -2.00 7.13 -19.52
C ASP A 56 -3.38 6.55 -19.88
N TYR A 57 -3.63 5.28 -19.57
CA TYR A 57 -4.93 4.63 -19.81
C TYR A 57 -6.01 5.08 -18.81
N ILE A 58 -5.63 5.66 -17.67
CA ILE A 58 -6.49 6.48 -16.81
C ILE A 58 -6.02 7.93 -17.00
N PRO A 59 -6.71 8.75 -17.80
CA PRO A 59 -6.20 10.04 -18.27
C PRO A 59 -5.65 10.97 -17.18
N ILE A 60 -6.29 11.02 -16.01
CA ILE A 60 -5.85 11.87 -14.89
C ILE A 60 -4.47 11.48 -14.32
N LEU A 61 -4.02 10.22 -14.47
CA LEU A 61 -2.71 9.80 -13.99
C LEU A 61 -1.57 10.34 -14.87
N ALA A 62 -1.86 10.64 -16.13
CA ALA A 62 -0.90 11.26 -17.04
C ALA A 62 -0.55 12.70 -16.64
N THR A 63 -1.41 13.37 -15.85
CA THR A 63 -1.20 14.75 -15.41
C THR A 63 -0.37 14.86 -14.13
N VAL A 64 -0.07 13.74 -13.46
CA VAL A 64 0.76 13.74 -12.24
C VAL A 64 2.19 14.17 -12.58
N PRO A 65 2.80 15.14 -11.88
CA PRO A 65 4.15 15.60 -12.19
C PRO A 65 5.17 14.46 -12.11
N SER A 66 5.75 14.08 -13.26
CA SER A 66 6.62 12.89 -13.38
C SER A 66 7.92 12.96 -12.58
N GLU A 67 8.26 14.13 -12.03
CA GLU A 67 9.46 14.33 -11.23
C GLU A 67 9.30 14.01 -9.75
N LEU A 68 8.06 13.86 -9.27
CA LEU A 68 7.79 13.53 -7.88
C LEU A 68 8.47 12.22 -7.48
N PHE A 69 9.14 12.22 -6.34
CA PHE A 69 9.78 11.05 -5.79
C PHE A 69 9.86 11.12 -4.26
N GLY A 70 9.23 10.17 -3.59
CA GLY A 70 9.26 10.05 -2.12
C GLY A 70 9.63 8.65 -1.67
N VAL A 71 10.40 8.53 -0.59
CA VAL A 71 10.82 7.26 0.02
C VAL A 71 10.62 7.36 1.52
N VAL A 72 10.01 6.34 2.14
CA VAL A 72 9.72 6.28 3.57
C VAL A 72 10.01 4.88 4.12
N ILE A 73 10.66 4.81 5.27
CA ILE A 73 10.71 3.63 6.15
C ILE A 73 9.81 3.92 7.36
N ALA A 74 8.95 2.98 7.73
CA ALA A 74 8.12 3.05 8.93
C ALA A 74 8.37 1.82 9.81
N LEU A 75 8.80 2.03 11.04
CA LEU A 75 9.03 0.99 12.03
C LEU A 75 7.72 0.54 12.70
N ARG A 76 7.77 -0.60 13.40
CA ARG A 76 6.64 -1.18 14.13
C ARG A 76 6.12 -0.34 15.31
N ASP A 77 6.92 0.59 15.80
CA ASP A 77 6.52 1.55 16.83
C ASP A 77 5.91 2.84 16.22
N GLY A 78 5.88 2.95 14.89
CA GLY A 78 5.35 4.10 14.17
C GLY A 78 6.39 5.18 13.88
N THR A 79 7.64 5.01 14.30
CA THR A 79 8.75 5.90 13.92
C THR A 79 8.95 5.85 12.41
N ILE A 80 9.12 7.02 11.79
CA ILE A 80 9.26 7.18 10.33
C ILE A 80 10.56 7.89 9.96
N PHE A 81 11.18 7.41 8.88
CA PHE A 81 12.33 8.03 8.23
C PHE A 81 11.96 8.29 6.78
N MET A 82 12.27 9.46 6.24
CA MET A 82 11.70 9.89 4.96
C MET A 82 12.64 10.79 4.16
N ALA A 83 12.51 10.76 2.83
CA ALA A 83 13.19 11.67 1.91
C ALA A 83 12.33 11.96 0.67
N GLY A 84 12.33 13.21 0.20
CA GLY A 84 11.65 13.65 -1.03
C GLY A 84 10.17 14.03 -0.84
N ASP A 85 9.36 13.83 -1.88
CA ASP A 85 7.96 14.28 -2.00
C ASP A 85 6.97 13.39 -1.23
N VAL A 86 7.23 13.13 0.04
CA VAL A 86 6.54 12.12 0.84
C VAL A 86 5.13 12.51 1.30
N ASN A 87 4.77 13.78 1.16
CA ASN A 87 3.47 14.36 1.51
C ASN A 87 2.53 14.53 0.30
N TYR A 88 3.01 14.27 -0.92
CA TYR A 88 2.16 14.36 -2.10
C TYR A 88 1.10 13.26 -2.05
N ALA A 89 -0.17 13.63 -2.16
CA ALA A 89 -1.28 12.68 -2.22
C ALA A 89 -1.46 12.17 -3.66
N PHE A 90 -1.34 10.86 -3.85
CA PHE A 90 -1.53 10.17 -5.12
C PHE A 90 -2.60 9.08 -5.00
N ALA A 91 -3.17 8.66 -6.12
CA ALA A 91 -4.14 7.56 -6.15
C ALA A 91 -3.48 6.23 -5.76
N ILE A 92 -4.00 5.57 -4.72
CA ILE A 92 -3.46 4.32 -4.17
C ILE A 92 -3.51 3.17 -5.18
N GLU A 93 -4.49 3.19 -6.08
CA GLU A 93 -4.64 2.23 -7.18
C GLU A 93 -4.62 0.77 -6.66
N SER A 94 -3.92 -0.12 -7.36
CA SER A 94 -3.81 -1.53 -6.96
C SER A 94 -3.09 -1.77 -5.63
N VAL A 95 -2.44 -0.76 -5.03
CA VAL A 95 -1.86 -0.90 -3.68
C VAL A 95 -2.96 -1.09 -2.62
N SER A 96 -4.20 -0.70 -2.91
CA SER A 96 -5.36 -0.92 -2.04
C SER A 96 -5.75 -2.39 -1.83
N LYS A 97 -5.48 -3.25 -2.82
CA LYS A 97 -5.94 -4.64 -2.89
C LYS A 97 -5.60 -5.51 -1.66
N PRO A 98 -4.35 -5.56 -1.16
CA PRO A 98 -4.02 -6.35 0.02
C PRO A 98 -4.82 -5.92 1.26
N PHE A 99 -5.17 -4.64 1.40
CA PHE A 99 -5.93 -4.14 2.55
C PHE A 99 -7.40 -4.58 2.50
N THR A 100 -8.01 -4.63 1.32
CA THR A 100 -9.35 -5.22 1.14
C THR A 100 -9.32 -6.75 1.34
N ALA A 101 -8.26 -7.43 0.88
CA ALA A 101 -8.07 -8.85 1.17
C ALA A 101 -7.95 -9.12 2.68
N ALA A 102 -7.21 -8.28 3.40
CA ALA A 102 -7.10 -8.35 4.86
C ALA A 102 -8.47 -8.18 5.55
N LEU A 103 -9.29 -7.21 5.10
CA LEU A 103 -10.63 -7.00 5.63
C LEU A 103 -11.50 -8.25 5.46
N VAL A 104 -11.47 -8.87 4.27
CA VAL A 104 -12.19 -10.12 4.01
C VAL A 104 -11.67 -11.24 4.91
N MET A 105 -10.36 -11.43 5.01
CA MET A 105 -9.77 -12.43 5.91
C MET A 105 -10.23 -12.23 7.35
N GLN A 106 -10.22 -10.99 7.85
CA GLN A 106 -10.68 -10.67 9.20
C GLN A 106 -12.17 -10.96 9.40
N GLN A 107 -13.03 -10.53 8.46
CA GLN A 107 -14.48 -10.75 8.55
C GLN A 107 -14.86 -12.24 8.48
N TYR A 108 -14.08 -13.07 7.79
CA TYR A 108 -14.33 -14.50 7.62
C TYR A 108 -13.49 -15.39 8.56
N GLY A 109 -12.69 -14.80 9.44
CA GLY A 109 -11.88 -15.54 10.42
C GLY A 109 -10.70 -16.32 9.83
N GLY A 110 -10.19 -15.89 8.66
CA GLY A 110 -8.97 -16.44 8.05
C GLY A 110 -8.95 -16.48 6.52
N PRO A 111 -7.90 -17.10 5.94
CA PRO A 111 -7.67 -17.12 4.49
C PRO A 111 -8.57 -18.11 3.74
N GLN A 112 -9.26 -19.02 4.44
CA GLN A 112 -10.01 -20.10 3.80
C GLN A 112 -11.04 -19.59 2.79
N SER A 113 -11.75 -18.50 3.12
CA SER A 113 -12.71 -17.90 2.21
C SER A 113 -12.04 -17.37 0.94
N ILE A 114 -10.86 -16.74 1.03
CA ILE A 114 -10.08 -16.29 -0.13
C ILE A 114 -9.64 -17.48 -0.98
N ILE A 115 -9.10 -18.53 -0.36
CA ILE A 115 -8.65 -19.75 -1.05
C ILE A 115 -9.80 -20.41 -1.82
N GLU A 116 -10.97 -20.56 -1.19
CA GLU A 116 -12.10 -21.27 -1.77
C GLU A 116 -12.89 -20.46 -2.80
N LYS A 117 -12.89 -19.13 -2.70
CA LYS A 117 -13.71 -18.25 -3.53
C LYS A 117 -12.92 -17.53 -4.62
N ILE A 118 -11.65 -17.27 -4.38
CA ILE A 118 -10.80 -16.47 -5.28
C ILE A 118 -9.61 -17.30 -5.78
N GLY A 119 -8.88 -17.92 -4.86
CA GLY A 119 -7.57 -18.52 -5.08
C GLY A 119 -6.43 -17.65 -4.54
N VAL A 120 -5.23 -18.21 -4.58
CA VAL A 120 -3.99 -17.56 -4.08
C VAL A 120 -2.82 -17.65 -5.06
N GLU A 121 -2.99 -18.40 -6.16
CA GLU A 121 -1.91 -18.69 -7.09
C GLU A 121 -1.66 -17.52 -8.06
N SER A 122 -0.43 -17.43 -8.54
CA SER A 122 -0.08 -16.53 -9.64
C SER A 122 -0.73 -16.99 -10.93
N THR A 123 -1.24 -16.05 -11.73
CA THR A 123 -1.93 -16.37 -12.99
C THR A 123 -0.97 -16.64 -14.14
N GLY A 124 0.30 -16.23 -14.03
CA GLY A 124 1.26 -16.24 -15.15
C GLY A 124 0.87 -15.32 -16.32
N LEU A 125 -0.10 -14.43 -16.10
CA LEU A 125 -0.73 -13.57 -17.10
C LEU A 125 -0.92 -12.16 -16.52
N PRO A 126 -1.06 -11.12 -17.37
CA PRO A 126 -1.27 -9.74 -16.94
C PRO A 126 -2.35 -9.59 -15.87
N PHE A 127 -2.15 -8.65 -14.95
CA PHE A 127 -3.03 -8.42 -13.79
C PHE A 127 -4.51 -8.12 -14.14
N ASN A 128 -4.78 -7.75 -15.39
CA ASN A 128 -6.10 -7.46 -15.95
C ASN A 128 -6.54 -8.48 -17.03
N SER A 129 -5.94 -9.68 -17.04
CA SER A 129 -6.14 -10.70 -18.07
C SER A 129 -7.54 -11.31 -18.01
N LYS A 130 -8.31 -11.13 -19.09
CA LYS A 130 -9.61 -11.81 -19.29
C LYS A 130 -9.40 -13.29 -19.63
N LEU A 131 -8.31 -13.62 -20.31
CA LEU A 131 -7.92 -15.01 -20.59
C LEU A 131 -7.72 -15.81 -19.30
N ALA A 132 -7.16 -15.18 -18.25
CA ALA A 132 -7.02 -15.81 -16.94
C ALA A 132 -8.38 -16.15 -16.32
N VAL A 133 -9.37 -15.26 -16.48
CA VAL A 133 -10.75 -15.47 -15.97
C VAL A 133 -11.43 -16.64 -16.68
N GLU A 134 -11.25 -16.76 -18.00
CA GLU A 134 -11.89 -17.83 -18.80
C GLU A 134 -11.16 -19.17 -18.74
N SER A 135 -9.84 -19.17 -18.86
CA SER A 135 -9.04 -20.39 -19.05
C SER A 135 -8.78 -21.12 -17.75
N LEU A 136 -8.69 -20.39 -16.65
CA LEU A 136 -8.37 -20.98 -15.37
C LEU A 136 -9.68 -21.38 -14.65
N LYS A 137 -9.85 -22.70 -14.45
CA LYS A 137 -10.99 -23.27 -13.72
C LYS A 137 -10.99 -22.75 -12.27
N ALA A 138 -12.16 -22.78 -11.61
CA ALA A 138 -12.43 -22.15 -10.31
C ALA A 138 -11.23 -22.04 -9.36
N ARG A 139 -11.07 -20.87 -8.70
CA ARG A 139 -10.08 -20.59 -7.65
C ARG A 139 -8.63 -20.39 -8.11
N SER A 140 -8.47 -19.83 -9.29
CA SER A 140 -7.20 -19.80 -10.01
C SER A 140 -6.64 -18.39 -10.25
N VAL A 141 -7.26 -17.38 -9.66
CA VAL A 141 -6.64 -16.06 -9.56
C VAL A 141 -6.19 -15.85 -8.12
N ASN A 142 -5.82 -14.63 -7.78
CA ASN A 142 -5.46 -14.23 -6.43
C ASN A 142 -6.09 -12.85 -6.15
N PRO A 143 -6.20 -12.41 -4.89
CA PRO A 143 -6.85 -11.14 -4.57
C PRO A 143 -6.08 -9.89 -5.05
N LEU A 144 -4.89 -10.04 -5.64
CA LEU A 144 -4.02 -8.92 -6.05
C LEU A 144 -4.06 -8.61 -7.56
N VAL A 145 -4.67 -9.49 -8.37
CA VAL A 145 -5.10 -9.17 -9.74
C VAL A 145 -6.49 -8.55 -9.76
N ASN A 146 -6.88 -7.85 -10.84
CA ASN A 146 -8.15 -7.10 -10.88
C ASN A 146 -9.37 -7.98 -10.64
N ALA A 147 -9.39 -9.17 -11.24
CA ALA A 147 -10.49 -10.11 -11.10
C ALA A 147 -10.69 -10.53 -9.63
N GLY A 148 -9.61 -10.98 -8.98
CA GLY A 148 -9.68 -11.38 -7.58
C GLY A 148 -9.94 -10.22 -6.63
N ALA A 149 -9.42 -9.02 -6.92
CA ALA A 149 -9.70 -7.84 -6.11
C ALA A 149 -11.19 -7.43 -6.16
N MET A 150 -11.83 -7.46 -7.34
CA MET A 150 -13.28 -7.23 -7.45
C MET A 150 -14.09 -8.33 -6.75
N ALA A 151 -13.62 -9.58 -6.81
CA ALA A 151 -14.20 -10.66 -6.01
C ALA A 151 -14.06 -10.38 -4.50
N SER A 152 -12.89 -9.95 -4.01
CA SER A 152 -12.68 -9.55 -2.61
C SER A 152 -13.62 -8.41 -2.20
N VAL A 153 -13.77 -7.38 -3.03
CA VAL A 153 -14.75 -6.30 -2.80
C VAL A 153 -16.14 -6.89 -2.63
N SER A 154 -16.59 -7.74 -3.55
CA SER A 154 -17.92 -8.36 -3.47
C SER A 154 -18.11 -9.30 -2.27
N MET A 155 -17.03 -9.79 -1.65
CA MET A 155 -17.07 -10.64 -0.44
C MET A 155 -17.21 -9.84 0.86
N VAL A 156 -16.92 -8.53 0.87
CA VAL A 156 -17.04 -7.73 2.09
C VAL A 156 -18.49 -7.82 2.61
N LYS A 157 -18.64 -8.26 3.87
CA LYS A 157 -19.94 -8.47 4.54
C LYS A 157 -20.65 -7.12 4.72
N ALA A 158 -21.50 -6.79 3.77
CA ALA A 158 -22.26 -5.53 3.72
C ALA A 158 -23.64 -5.78 3.10
N ASN A 159 -24.64 -5.02 3.54
CA ASN A 159 -26.02 -5.10 3.09
C ASN A 159 -26.34 -4.13 1.94
N SER A 160 -25.39 -3.25 1.56
CA SER A 160 -25.55 -2.30 0.47
C SER A 160 -24.22 -1.84 -0.11
N GLU A 161 -24.25 -1.24 -1.31
CA GLU A 161 -23.08 -0.62 -1.95
C GLU A 161 -22.43 0.43 -1.04
N LYS A 162 -23.27 1.26 -0.40
CA LYS A 162 -22.84 2.36 0.46
C LYS A 162 -22.10 1.82 1.68
N GLU A 163 -22.68 0.83 2.36
CA GLU A 163 -22.05 0.18 3.51
C GLU A 163 -20.74 -0.50 3.13
N ARG A 164 -20.72 -1.21 2.00
CA ARG A 164 -19.51 -1.87 1.50
C ARG A 164 -18.38 -0.88 1.24
N TRP A 165 -18.70 0.24 0.60
CA TRP A 165 -17.74 1.32 0.38
C TRP A 165 -17.22 1.90 1.69
N THR A 166 -18.11 2.21 2.64
CA THR A 166 -17.73 2.71 3.97
C THR A 166 -16.78 1.76 4.68
N LEU A 167 -17.09 0.46 4.73
CA LEU A 167 -16.22 -0.54 5.37
C LEU A 167 -14.83 -0.63 4.73
N ILE A 168 -14.74 -0.52 3.40
CA ILE A 168 -13.46 -0.55 2.68
C ILE A 168 -12.64 0.73 2.95
N LEU A 169 -13.27 1.91 2.88
CA LEU A 169 -12.61 3.18 3.16
C LEU A 169 -12.15 3.27 4.62
N ASP A 170 -13.00 2.86 5.56
CA ASP A 170 -12.68 2.84 6.99
C ASP A 170 -11.54 1.87 7.26
N ASN A 171 -11.54 0.69 6.65
CA ASN A 171 -10.44 -0.26 6.78
C ASN A 171 -9.11 0.33 6.27
N MET A 172 -9.08 0.94 5.09
CA MET A 172 -7.85 1.59 4.59
C MET A 172 -7.42 2.78 5.48
N SER A 173 -8.36 3.55 5.99
CA SER A 173 -8.10 4.64 6.95
C SER A 173 -7.50 4.11 8.26
N ASN A 174 -8.03 3.00 8.77
CA ASN A 174 -7.51 2.35 9.96
C ASN A 174 -6.10 1.80 9.72
N PHE A 175 -5.79 1.27 8.52
CA PHE A 175 -4.43 0.90 8.14
C PHE A 175 -3.50 2.13 8.09
N ALA A 176 -3.97 3.28 7.61
CA ALA A 176 -3.17 4.51 7.60
C ALA A 176 -3.03 5.15 9.00
N GLY A 177 -3.90 4.78 9.94
CA GLY A 177 -3.99 5.37 11.27
C GLY A 177 -4.69 6.74 11.29
N GLU A 178 -5.29 7.15 10.18
CA GLU A 178 -6.01 8.42 10.02
C GLU A 178 -7.00 8.37 8.84
N PRO A 179 -8.02 9.25 8.78
CA PRO A 179 -8.99 9.25 7.70
C PRO A 179 -8.37 9.49 6.32
N LEU A 180 -8.57 8.55 5.40
CA LEU A 180 -8.26 8.72 3.97
C LEU A 180 -9.49 9.26 3.23
N LYS A 181 -9.25 9.83 2.04
CA LYS A 181 -10.31 10.42 1.20
C LYS A 181 -10.21 9.90 -0.22
N ILE A 182 -11.37 9.73 -0.86
CA ILE A 182 -11.44 9.48 -2.29
C ILE A 182 -11.02 10.73 -3.07
N MET A 183 -10.32 10.53 -4.18
CA MET A 183 -10.05 11.55 -5.18
C MET A 183 -11.12 11.45 -6.26
N ASP A 184 -12.17 12.28 -6.16
CA ASP A 184 -13.35 12.17 -7.03
C ASP A 184 -13.00 12.27 -8.52
N GLU A 185 -12.05 13.13 -8.90
CA GLU A 185 -11.59 13.26 -10.30
C GLU A 185 -10.93 11.98 -10.81
N VAL A 186 -10.19 11.26 -9.95
CA VAL A 186 -9.59 9.97 -10.29
C VAL A 186 -10.69 8.93 -10.50
N PHE A 187 -11.65 8.88 -9.58
CA PHE A 187 -12.79 7.97 -9.67
C PHE A 187 -13.60 8.19 -10.96
N GLN A 188 -13.94 9.44 -11.29
CA GLN A 188 -14.67 9.74 -12.51
C GLN A 188 -13.87 9.34 -13.76
N SER A 189 -12.58 9.66 -13.81
CA SER A 189 -11.70 9.31 -14.94
C SER A 189 -11.56 7.80 -15.12
N GLU A 190 -11.35 7.05 -14.03
CA GLU A 190 -11.20 5.61 -14.07
C GLU A 190 -12.52 4.94 -14.46
N TYR A 191 -13.63 5.31 -13.79
CA TYR A 191 -14.93 4.71 -14.03
C TYR A 191 -15.48 4.93 -15.44
N ALA A 192 -15.27 6.11 -16.01
CA ALA A 192 -15.67 6.44 -17.39
C ALA A 192 -14.98 5.57 -18.45
N THR A 193 -13.83 4.98 -18.12
CA THR A 193 -13.03 4.13 -19.02
C THR A 193 -12.96 2.66 -18.59
N ALA A 194 -13.69 2.26 -17.54
CA ALA A 194 -13.58 0.97 -16.89
C ALA A 194 -14.14 -0.24 -17.69
N TRP A 195 -14.17 -0.18 -19.02
CA TRP A 195 -14.74 -1.21 -19.91
C TRP A 195 -14.14 -2.60 -19.67
N SER A 196 -12.80 -2.67 -19.52
CA SER A 196 -12.13 -3.95 -19.27
C SER A 196 -12.49 -4.52 -17.90
N ASN A 197 -12.55 -3.71 -16.85
CA ASN A 197 -12.96 -4.16 -15.52
C ASN A 197 -14.45 -4.54 -15.49
N ARG A 198 -15.30 -3.82 -16.22
CA ARG A 198 -16.72 -4.15 -16.39
C ARG A 198 -16.91 -5.51 -17.07
N SER A 199 -16.12 -5.80 -18.10
CA SER A 199 -16.11 -7.14 -18.73
C SER A 199 -15.71 -8.22 -17.71
N ILE A 200 -14.62 -8.02 -16.97
CA ILE A 200 -14.17 -8.97 -15.94
C ILE A 200 -15.25 -9.21 -14.88
N ALA A 201 -15.88 -8.16 -14.37
CA ALA A 201 -16.94 -8.27 -13.35
C ALA A 201 -18.13 -9.10 -13.84
N ASN A 202 -18.59 -8.86 -15.08
CA ASN A 202 -19.67 -9.65 -15.67
C ASN A 202 -19.27 -11.12 -15.90
N SER A 203 -18.04 -11.37 -16.36
CA SER A 203 -17.54 -12.74 -16.51
C SER A 203 -17.46 -13.47 -15.17
N LEU A 204 -16.92 -12.83 -14.14
CA LEU A 204 -16.87 -13.42 -12.79
C LEU A 204 -18.27 -13.76 -12.27
N TYR A 205 -19.25 -12.88 -12.47
CA TYR A 205 -20.62 -13.12 -12.05
C TYR A 205 -21.26 -14.28 -12.81
N ASN A 206 -21.09 -14.35 -14.13
CA ASN A 206 -21.54 -15.48 -14.95
C ASN A 206 -20.97 -16.82 -14.47
N TYR A 207 -19.72 -16.81 -13.98
CA TYR A 207 -19.06 -17.99 -13.42
C TYR A 207 -19.30 -18.21 -11.91
N GLN A 208 -20.18 -17.42 -11.28
CA GLN A 208 -20.48 -17.49 -9.83
C GLN A 208 -19.25 -17.24 -8.94
N ARG A 209 -18.33 -16.39 -9.41
CA ARG A 209 -17.09 -15.97 -8.74
C ARG A 209 -17.12 -14.49 -8.31
N LEU A 210 -18.31 -13.91 -8.30
CA LEU A 210 -18.59 -12.56 -7.79
C LEU A 210 -19.81 -12.64 -6.87
N TYR A 211 -19.71 -12.07 -5.67
CA TYR A 211 -20.63 -12.32 -4.57
C TYR A 211 -21.58 -11.14 -4.27
N SER A 212 -21.70 -10.24 -5.24
CA SER A 212 -22.63 -9.11 -5.25
C SER A 212 -23.02 -8.79 -6.70
N VAL A 213 -23.82 -7.73 -6.90
CA VAL A 213 -24.15 -7.24 -8.24
C VAL A 213 -22.85 -6.79 -8.96
N PRO A 214 -22.66 -7.10 -10.26
CA PRO A 214 -21.44 -6.76 -10.99
C PRO A 214 -21.07 -5.28 -10.98
N GLU A 215 -22.02 -4.42 -11.33
CA GLU A 215 -21.77 -2.99 -11.41
C GLU A 215 -21.50 -2.36 -10.03
N GLU A 216 -22.10 -2.92 -8.97
CA GLU A 216 -21.82 -2.53 -7.59
C GLU A 216 -20.37 -2.84 -7.20
N ALA A 217 -19.92 -4.09 -7.44
CA ALA A 217 -18.54 -4.49 -7.16
C ALA A 217 -17.54 -3.63 -7.96
N LEU A 218 -17.83 -3.38 -9.24
CA LEU A 218 -17.01 -2.52 -10.10
C LEU A 218 -16.92 -1.09 -9.54
N ARG A 219 -18.05 -0.46 -9.19
CA ARG A 219 -18.06 0.91 -8.64
C ARG A 219 -17.25 1.00 -7.36
N VAL A 220 -17.46 0.08 -6.42
CA VAL A 220 -16.74 0.09 -5.13
C VAL A 220 -15.25 -0.21 -5.31
N TYR A 221 -14.89 -1.14 -6.20
CA TYR A 221 -13.49 -1.40 -6.56
C TYR A 221 -12.82 -0.17 -7.18
N THR A 222 -13.51 0.54 -8.06
CA THR A 222 -12.99 1.78 -8.68
C THR A 222 -12.80 2.87 -7.62
N LYS A 223 -13.77 3.05 -6.71
CA LYS A 223 -13.62 3.97 -5.57
C LYS A 223 -12.43 3.63 -4.68
N GLN A 224 -12.21 2.34 -4.41
CA GLN A 224 -11.07 1.82 -3.66
C GLN A 224 -9.73 2.19 -4.33
N CYS A 225 -9.61 2.02 -5.66
CA CYS A 225 -8.41 2.42 -6.41
C CYS A 225 -8.19 3.93 -6.43
N SER A 226 -9.27 4.71 -6.34
CA SER A 226 -9.24 6.17 -6.36
C SER A 226 -9.02 6.84 -4.99
N VAL A 227 -8.67 6.09 -3.94
CA VAL A 227 -8.34 6.69 -2.63
C VAL A 227 -6.99 7.39 -2.69
N GLY A 228 -6.94 8.64 -2.23
CA GLY A 228 -5.71 9.40 -2.12
C GLY A 228 -4.90 8.97 -0.89
N VAL A 229 -3.60 8.74 -1.09
CA VAL A 229 -2.66 8.37 -0.04
C VAL A 229 -1.33 9.10 -0.24
N THR A 230 -0.62 9.41 0.85
CA THR A 230 0.78 9.87 0.81
C THR A 230 1.74 8.70 1.02
N THR A 231 3.02 8.87 0.66
CA THR A 231 4.04 7.82 0.90
C THR A 231 4.19 7.51 2.39
N GLN A 232 4.03 8.51 3.26
CA GLN A 232 4.04 8.31 4.72
C GLN A 232 2.86 7.47 5.19
N GLN A 233 1.65 7.79 4.75
CA GLN A 233 0.46 7.02 5.08
C GLN A 233 0.61 5.57 4.60
N LEU A 234 1.08 5.39 3.37
CA LEU A 234 1.31 4.07 2.81
C LEU A 234 2.35 3.26 3.59
N ALA A 235 3.41 3.91 4.09
CA ALA A 235 4.39 3.26 4.96
C ALA A 235 3.77 2.79 6.29
N ILE A 236 2.90 3.59 6.91
CA ILE A 236 2.17 3.20 8.13
C ILE A 236 1.20 2.04 7.87
N MET A 237 0.52 2.05 6.73
CA MET A 237 -0.31 0.92 6.29
C MET A 237 0.53 -0.37 6.19
N GLY A 238 1.73 -0.29 5.61
CA GLY A 238 2.66 -1.41 5.57
C GLY A 238 3.19 -1.81 6.95
N ALA A 239 3.51 -0.84 7.81
CA ALA A 239 4.03 -1.07 9.16
C ALA A 239 3.00 -1.79 10.03
N THR A 240 1.71 -1.57 9.79
CA THR A 240 0.62 -2.35 10.41
C THR A 240 0.75 -3.85 10.09
N LEU A 241 1.07 -4.21 8.84
CA LEU A 241 1.30 -5.60 8.45
C LEU A 241 2.61 -6.14 9.03
N ALA A 242 3.67 -5.33 9.03
CA ALA A 242 4.94 -5.69 9.67
C ALA A 242 4.80 -5.91 11.18
N ASN A 243 3.85 -5.23 11.82
CA ASN A 243 3.55 -5.28 13.25
C ASN A 243 2.45 -6.30 13.61
N GLY A 244 2.37 -7.43 12.90
CA GLY A 244 1.44 -8.50 13.25
C GLY A 244 -0.04 -8.09 13.16
N GLY A 245 -0.36 -7.13 12.28
CA GLY A 245 -1.72 -6.65 12.03
C GLY A 245 -2.20 -5.56 12.98
N VAL A 246 -1.33 -4.98 13.81
CA VAL A 246 -1.66 -3.88 14.73
C VAL A 246 -1.12 -2.56 14.20
N ASN A 247 -2.00 -1.58 13.97
CA ASN A 247 -1.57 -0.27 13.50
C ASN A 247 -0.68 0.40 14.56
N PRO A 248 0.54 0.83 14.19
CA PRO A 248 1.51 1.31 15.16
C PRO A 248 1.17 2.67 15.78
N LYS A 249 0.31 3.48 15.12
CA LYS A 249 -0.13 4.79 15.63
C LYS A 249 -1.34 4.66 16.55
N THR A 250 -2.29 3.80 16.22
CA THR A 250 -3.59 3.72 16.91
C THR A 250 -3.69 2.56 17.88
N GLY A 251 -2.81 1.55 17.78
CA GLY A 251 -2.90 0.31 18.54
C GLY A 251 -4.05 -0.61 18.12
N GLN A 252 -4.78 -0.26 17.05
CA GLN A 252 -5.91 -1.07 16.57
C GLN A 252 -5.43 -2.30 15.81
N ARG A 253 -5.97 -3.48 16.15
CA ARG A 253 -5.80 -4.72 15.38
C ARG A 253 -6.74 -4.74 14.18
N LEU A 254 -6.17 -4.88 12.97
CA LEU A 254 -6.90 -4.93 11.70
C LEU A 254 -6.91 -6.31 11.06
N LEU A 255 -5.91 -7.12 11.36
CA LEU A 255 -5.86 -8.54 11.01
C LEU A 255 -5.28 -9.32 12.19
N ASP A 256 -5.86 -10.49 12.47
CA ASP A 256 -5.30 -11.40 13.46
C ASP A 256 -3.87 -11.81 13.05
N GLU A 257 -2.94 -11.78 14.01
CA GLU A 257 -1.51 -12.00 13.77
C GLU A 257 -1.22 -13.33 13.06
N LYS A 258 -1.98 -14.37 13.43
CA LYS A 258 -1.90 -15.71 12.81
C LYS A 258 -2.22 -15.73 11.31
N HIS A 259 -2.81 -14.68 10.76
CA HIS A 259 -3.21 -14.56 9.35
C HIS A 259 -2.32 -13.61 8.54
N ILE A 260 -1.38 -12.93 9.20
CA ILE A 260 -0.42 -12.04 8.55
C ILE A 260 0.49 -12.82 7.59
N PRO A 261 1.09 -13.96 7.97
CA PRO A 261 1.95 -14.72 7.06
C PRO A 261 1.25 -15.11 5.76
N GLU A 262 -0.03 -15.50 5.80
CA GLU A 262 -0.80 -15.90 4.62
C GLU A 262 -1.06 -14.72 3.68
N LEU A 263 -1.38 -13.53 4.21
CA LEU A 263 -1.52 -12.33 3.39
C LEU A 263 -0.19 -11.91 2.77
N LEU A 264 0.89 -11.96 3.55
CA LEU A 264 2.24 -11.63 3.08
C LEU A 264 2.73 -12.62 2.01
N ALA A 265 2.39 -13.91 2.11
CA ALA A 265 2.68 -14.90 1.08
C ALA A 265 1.99 -14.55 -0.25
N ILE A 266 0.72 -14.13 -0.22
CA ILE A 266 0.01 -13.68 -1.42
C ILE A 266 0.66 -12.40 -2.00
N MET A 267 1.04 -11.45 -1.13
CA MET A 267 1.76 -10.24 -1.56
C MET A 267 3.11 -10.56 -2.19
N LEU A 268 3.83 -11.57 -1.70
CA LEU A 268 5.09 -11.97 -2.30
C LEU A 268 4.89 -12.52 -3.72
N THR A 269 3.92 -13.42 -3.90
CA THR A 269 3.77 -14.15 -5.17
C THR A 269 3.01 -13.37 -6.23
N ALA A 270 2.11 -12.45 -5.84
CA ALA A 270 1.23 -11.74 -6.79
C ALA A 270 1.28 -10.21 -6.66
N GLY A 271 2.19 -9.68 -5.84
CA GLY A 271 2.24 -8.26 -5.49
C GLY A 271 2.70 -7.31 -6.60
N PHE A 272 3.50 -7.82 -7.53
CA PHE A 272 4.31 -7.05 -8.48
C PHE A 272 3.93 -7.32 -9.96
N TYR A 273 2.66 -7.65 -10.19
CA TYR A 273 2.11 -8.02 -11.49
C TYR A 273 2.94 -9.15 -12.15
N ASP A 274 3.29 -9.00 -13.42
CA ASP A 274 4.04 -9.97 -14.21
C ASP A 274 5.50 -10.10 -13.74
N GLU A 275 5.99 -9.17 -12.92
CA GLU A 275 7.34 -9.16 -12.36
C GLU A 275 7.40 -9.67 -10.92
N SER A 276 6.33 -10.28 -10.38
CA SER A 276 6.32 -10.78 -8.99
C SER A 276 7.42 -11.81 -8.70
N GLY A 277 7.73 -12.69 -9.67
CA GLY A 277 8.86 -13.63 -9.55
C GLY A 277 10.22 -12.93 -9.57
N TYR A 278 10.41 -11.94 -10.45
CA TYR A 278 11.62 -11.12 -10.51
C TYR A 278 11.82 -10.34 -9.20
N TRP A 279 10.75 -9.71 -8.69
CA TRP A 279 10.77 -8.99 -7.43
C TRP A 279 11.13 -9.90 -6.25
N SER A 280 10.55 -11.10 -6.20
CA SER A 280 10.86 -12.09 -5.16
C SER A 280 12.34 -12.52 -5.17
N MET A 281 12.97 -12.56 -6.33
CA MET A 281 14.39 -12.91 -6.47
C MET A 281 15.32 -11.79 -6.00
N TRP A 282 15.01 -10.52 -6.34
CA TRP A 282 15.93 -9.39 -6.12
C TRP A 282 15.65 -8.58 -4.87
N ALA A 283 14.38 -8.40 -4.49
CA ALA A 283 14.03 -7.75 -3.23
C ALA A 283 13.72 -8.77 -2.13
N GLY A 284 13.06 -9.88 -2.50
CA GLY A 284 12.66 -10.89 -1.53
C GLY A 284 11.76 -10.32 -0.44
N LEU A 285 10.83 -9.41 -0.78
CA LEU A 285 9.89 -8.80 0.16
C LEU A 285 8.45 -8.98 -0.32
N PRO A 286 7.51 -9.37 0.56
CA PRO A 286 6.09 -9.19 0.34
C PRO A 286 5.80 -7.73 -0.03
N SER A 287 5.18 -7.48 -1.17
CA SER A 287 5.00 -6.11 -1.66
C SER A 287 3.71 -5.93 -2.42
N LYS A 288 3.30 -4.67 -2.62
CA LYS A 288 2.28 -4.33 -3.60
C LYS A 288 2.63 -3.03 -4.30
N THR A 289 2.55 -3.04 -5.62
CA THR A 289 2.66 -1.86 -6.49
C THR A 289 1.30 -1.42 -7.04
N GLY A 290 1.19 -0.16 -7.43
CA GLY A 290 0.01 0.41 -8.09
C GLY A 290 0.42 1.40 -9.17
N VAL A 291 -0.43 1.54 -10.18
CA VAL A 291 -0.16 2.38 -11.36
C VAL A 291 -0.16 3.88 -11.07
N GLY A 292 -0.61 4.29 -9.89
CA GLY A 292 -0.38 5.63 -9.37
C GLY A 292 1.10 5.91 -9.14
N GLY A 293 1.95 4.88 -9.04
CA GLY A 293 3.40 4.99 -8.83
C GLY A 293 3.86 4.60 -7.44
N GLY A 294 2.93 4.24 -6.54
CA GLY A 294 3.22 3.79 -5.19
C GLY A 294 3.64 2.32 -5.10
N ILE A 295 4.55 2.01 -4.19
CA ILE A 295 4.94 0.66 -3.79
C ILE A 295 5.02 0.63 -2.26
N VAL A 296 4.49 -0.43 -1.66
CA VAL A 296 4.70 -0.77 -0.24
C VAL A 296 5.32 -2.15 -0.13
N SER A 297 6.36 -2.29 0.67
CA SER A 297 7.12 -3.53 0.89
C SER A 297 7.28 -3.78 2.38
N ILE A 298 7.03 -5.02 2.82
CA ILE A 298 6.95 -5.38 4.23
C ILE A 298 8.18 -6.19 4.59
N VAL A 299 8.89 -5.78 5.64
CA VAL A 299 9.90 -6.58 6.33
C VAL A 299 9.22 -7.17 7.57
N PRO A 300 8.80 -8.45 7.52
CA PRO A 300 7.95 -9.02 8.57
C PRO A 300 8.62 -8.92 9.94
N GLY A 301 7.89 -8.41 10.93
CA GLY A 301 8.39 -8.27 12.30
C GLY A 301 9.34 -7.09 12.54
N GLU A 302 9.64 -6.26 11.53
CA GLU A 302 10.59 -5.15 11.67
C GLU A 302 10.03 -3.79 11.21
N MET A 303 9.62 -3.66 9.94
CA MET A 303 9.28 -2.37 9.34
C MET A 303 8.55 -2.53 8.00
N ALA A 304 8.09 -1.42 7.44
CA ALA A 304 7.72 -1.31 6.04
C ALA A 304 8.53 -0.23 5.32
N ILE A 305 8.76 -0.45 4.04
CA ILE A 305 9.41 0.49 3.13
C ILE A 305 8.39 0.84 2.06
N ALA A 306 8.03 2.12 1.96
CA ALA A 306 7.16 2.63 0.91
C ALA A 306 7.89 3.66 0.06
N ALA A 307 7.60 3.67 -1.23
CA ALA A 307 8.12 4.68 -2.13
C ALA A 307 7.09 5.01 -3.21
N PHE A 308 7.16 6.22 -3.73
CA PHE A 308 6.28 6.74 -4.76
C PHE A 308 7.07 7.46 -5.83
N SER A 309 6.82 7.14 -7.09
CA SER A 309 7.24 7.92 -8.25
C SER A 309 6.35 7.58 -9.45
N PRO A 310 5.81 8.54 -10.20
CA PRO A 310 4.78 8.26 -11.21
C PRO A 310 5.23 7.42 -12.42
N ARG A 311 6.51 7.51 -12.81
CA ARG A 311 7.02 6.81 -14.01
C ARG A 311 7.11 5.30 -13.79
N LEU A 312 6.37 4.56 -14.59
CA LEU A 312 6.28 3.10 -14.57
C LEU A 312 7.12 2.46 -15.69
N ASN A 313 7.63 1.26 -15.44
CA ASN A 313 8.19 0.38 -16.47
C ASN A 313 7.06 -0.27 -17.30
N ALA A 314 7.43 -1.14 -18.25
CA ALA A 314 6.48 -1.83 -19.12
C ALA A 314 5.51 -2.77 -18.37
N ALA A 315 5.90 -3.28 -17.19
CA ALA A 315 5.05 -4.11 -16.34
C ALA A 315 4.08 -3.31 -15.45
N GLY A 316 4.18 -1.97 -15.44
CA GLY A 316 3.33 -1.10 -14.63
C GLY A 316 3.90 -0.79 -13.24
N ASN A 317 5.19 -1.02 -13.01
CA ASN A 317 5.87 -0.84 -11.73
C ASN A 317 6.70 0.44 -11.71
N SER A 318 6.64 1.22 -10.64
CA SER A 318 7.38 2.48 -10.53
C SER A 318 8.89 2.27 -10.53
N VAL A 319 9.58 2.87 -11.49
CA VAL A 319 11.02 2.63 -11.73
C VAL A 319 11.89 3.13 -10.58
N ARG A 320 11.64 4.34 -10.08
CA ARG A 320 12.44 4.89 -8.97
C ARG A 320 12.08 4.22 -7.65
N ALA A 321 10.79 4.00 -7.39
CA ALA A 321 10.33 3.40 -6.14
C ALA A 321 10.87 1.98 -5.96
N GLN A 322 10.82 1.14 -7.01
CA GLN A 322 11.31 -0.23 -6.91
C GLN A 322 12.82 -0.29 -6.66
N LYS A 323 13.60 0.58 -7.32
CA LYS A 323 15.05 0.67 -7.13
C LYS A 323 15.42 1.16 -5.74
N ALA A 324 14.70 2.15 -5.22
CA ALA A 324 14.91 2.67 -3.87
C ALA A 324 14.67 1.59 -2.81
N ILE A 325 13.56 0.87 -2.93
CA ILE A 325 13.21 -0.21 -2.00
C ILE A 325 14.24 -1.34 -2.09
N GLN A 326 14.61 -1.80 -3.29
CA GLN A 326 15.65 -2.82 -3.49
C GLN A 326 16.98 -2.40 -2.86
N PHE A 327 17.40 -1.16 -3.08
CA PHE A 327 18.63 -0.63 -2.50
C PHE A 327 18.60 -0.63 -0.96
N ILE A 328 17.51 -0.13 -0.36
CA ILE A 328 17.35 -0.11 1.10
C ILE A 328 17.35 -1.54 1.64
N ALA A 329 16.57 -2.45 1.02
CA ALA A 329 16.48 -3.83 1.44
C ALA A 329 17.84 -4.54 1.39
N GLY A 330 18.57 -4.38 0.28
CA GLY A 330 19.91 -4.92 0.10
C GLY A 330 20.93 -4.36 1.10
N LYS A 331 20.88 -3.06 1.40
CA LYS A 331 21.78 -2.42 2.39
C LYS A 331 21.49 -2.83 3.83
N LEU A 332 20.22 -3.06 4.17
CA LEU A 332 19.83 -3.57 5.49
C LEU A 332 20.01 -5.08 5.62
N GLY A 333 20.26 -5.75 4.50
CA GLY A 333 20.32 -7.20 4.43
C GLY A 333 19.02 -7.86 4.88
N VAL A 334 17.89 -7.28 4.47
CA VAL A 334 16.55 -7.79 4.74
C VAL A 334 15.96 -8.40 3.48
N GLY A 335 15.09 -9.38 3.69
CA GLY A 335 14.51 -10.22 2.65
C GLY A 335 14.19 -11.58 3.25
N ILE A 336 13.04 -12.16 2.91
CA ILE A 336 12.61 -13.46 3.46
C ILE A 336 13.56 -14.61 3.08
N PHE A 337 14.37 -14.45 2.02
CA PHE A 337 15.34 -15.44 1.56
C PHE A 337 16.79 -15.05 1.87
N GLY A 338 16.99 -14.02 2.69
CA GLY A 338 18.31 -13.41 2.95
C GLY A 338 18.58 -12.18 2.08
N PRO A 339 19.74 -11.53 2.28
CA PRO A 339 20.11 -10.33 1.54
C PRO A 339 20.38 -10.63 0.07
N ASN A 340 19.82 -9.81 -0.83
CA ASN A 340 20.29 -9.71 -2.21
C ASN A 340 20.74 -8.26 -2.47
N PRO A 341 22.04 -7.96 -2.28
CA PRO A 341 22.55 -6.58 -2.32
C PRO A 341 22.85 -6.06 -3.74
N ASP A 342 22.81 -6.93 -4.75
CA ASP A 342 23.19 -6.67 -6.15
C ASP A 342 22.00 -6.87 -7.12
#